data_AF-A0A914WQG8-F1
#
_entry.id   AF-A0A914WQG8-F1
#
_cell.length_a   1.000
_cell.length_b   1.000
_cell.length_c   1.000
_cell.angle_alpha   90.00
_cell.angle_beta   90.00
_cell.angle_gamma   90.00
#
_symmetry.space_group_name_H-M   'P 1'
#
loop_
_entity.id
_entity.type
_entity.pdbx_description
1 polymer ?
#
loop_
_entity_poly.entity_id
_entity_poly.type
_entity_poly.pdbx_seq_one_letter_code
_entity_poly.pdbx_strand_id
1 'polypeptide(L)'
;MELQIALFLFLSTRAASSASIPTCPNGWMTGEFLPKCYKFFTQRMLWHDADQLCQQQGPGGHLVSIHNRFENNAVIDFATDTPGSNSSEAWWWIGFNNFNNKFAWIDDSPSDFTNWALGEPSNTQIENCACMSDITSDCPSCWHMRGCGTCNNQRHFMYDAENFCVSQGPGGHLVSIHSRFENNALLDLAAATPGSEAGEAWFWIGMNNLRTTSSYTWIDGSSTDFTAWVQGEPSQTSIEYCACMEDKKSTCPSCWRTQGCFSCQDFRYFICQINGL
;
A
#
# COMPACT_ATOMS: atom_id res chain seq x y z
N MET A 1 -16.60 29.77 -76.74
CA MET A 1 -16.02 30.45 -75.58
C MET A 1 -16.42 29.62 -74.38
N GLU A 2 -15.47 28.83 -73.90
CA GLU A 2 -15.57 27.91 -72.76
C GLU A 2 -15.96 28.68 -71.48
N LEU A 3 -16.60 28.01 -70.52
CA LEU A 3 -16.19 28.19 -69.11
C LEU A 3 -16.55 26.93 -68.30
N GLN A 4 -15.55 26.53 -67.51
CA GLN A 4 -15.35 25.22 -66.91
C GLN A 4 -16.12 25.00 -65.60
N ILE A 5 -16.37 23.72 -65.34
CA ILE A 5 -16.80 23.13 -64.08
C ILE A 5 -15.70 23.32 -63.02
N ALA A 6 -16.05 23.84 -61.84
CA ALA A 6 -15.18 23.80 -60.66
C ALA A 6 -15.89 23.09 -59.51
N LEU A 7 -15.55 21.82 -59.33
CA LEU A 7 -15.90 20.97 -58.21
C LEU A 7 -14.96 21.30 -57.05
N PHE A 8 -15.43 21.99 -56.01
CA PHE A 8 -14.65 22.22 -54.79
C PHE A 8 -14.71 20.97 -53.89
N LEU A 9 -13.75 20.08 -54.05
CA LEU A 9 -13.44 19.06 -53.06
C LEU A 9 -12.66 19.73 -51.91
N PHE A 10 -13.33 20.00 -50.79
CA PHE A 10 -12.63 20.27 -49.53
C PHE A 10 -12.09 18.95 -48.98
N LEU A 11 -10.91 18.55 -49.44
CA LEU A 11 -10.08 17.59 -48.73
C LEU A 11 -9.51 18.30 -47.50
N SER A 12 -10.26 18.28 -46.40
CA SER A 12 -9.71 18.56 -45.08
C SER A 12 -8.81 17.39 -44.69
N THR A 13 -7.53 17.44 -45.09
CA THR A 13 -6.51 16.57 -44.51
C THR A 13 -6.32 16.98 -43.05
N ARG A 14 -7.03 16.32 -42.13
CA ARG A 14 -6.58 16.25 -40.74
C ARG A 14 -5.26 15.50 -40.77
N ALA A 15 -4.15 16.22 -40.64
CA ALA A 15 -2.88 15.61 -40.28
C ALA A 15 -3.11 14.90 -38.95
N ALA A 16 -2.98 13.58 -38.93
CA ALA A 16 -2.87 12.84 -37.69
C ALA A 16 -1.61 13.37 -36.99
N SER A 17 -1.81 14.07 -35.86
CA SER A 17 -0.70 14.44 -34.99
C SER A 17 -0.07 13.15 -34.49
N SER A 18 1.06 12.74 -35.07
CA SER A 18 1.89 11.70 -34.46
C SER A 18 2.38 12.24 -33.13
N ALA A 19 1.89 11.70 -32.01
CA ALA A 19 2.43 12.02 -30.70
C ALA A 19 3.93 11.70 -30.72
N SER A 20 4.78 12.71 -30.55
CA SER A 20 6.23 12.53 -30.51
C SER A 20 6.60 11.83 -29.19
N ILE A 21 7.37 10.74 -29.27
CA ILE A 21 7.90 10.03 -28.10
C ILE A 21 8.71 11.02 -27.24
N PRO A 22 8.43 11.17 -25.93
CA PRO A 22 9.12 12.15 -25.11
C PRO A 22 10.57 11.73 -24.86
N THR A 23 11.46 12.72 -24.70
CA THR A 23 12.85 12.49 -24.26
C THR A 23 12.89 12.47 -22.73
N CYS A 24 13.50 11.44 -22.15
CA CYS A 24 13.49 11.21 -20.70
C CYS A 24 14.89 11.24 -20.07
N PRO A 25 14.99 11.55 -18.76
CA PRO A 25 16.26 11.48 -18.06
C PRO A 25 16.84 10.05 -18.03
N ASN A 26 18.14 9.93 -17.76
CA ASN A 26 18.79 8.62 -17.68
C ASN A 26 18.11 7.70 -16.66
N GLY A 27 17.85 6.45 -17.07
CA GLY A 27 17.19 5.45 -16.23
C GLY A 27 15.65 5.56 -16.20
N TRP A 28 15.06 6.46 -16.98
CA TRP A 28 13.63 6.51 -17.23
C TRP A 28 13.29 5.91 -18.59
N MET A 29 12.11 5.30 -18.68
CA MET A 29 11.57 4.62 -19.85
C MET A 29 10.51 5.48 -20.54
N THR A 30 10.38 5.31 -21.85
CA THR A 30 9.46 6.01 -22.74
C THR A 30 9.27 5.17 -24.00
N GLY A 31 8.20 5.41 -24.76
CA GLY A 31 7.92 4.68 -25.99
C GLY A 31 6.61 5.09 -26.63
N GLU A 32 6.24 4.41 -27.70
CA GLU A 32 5.01 4.68 -28.45
C GLU A 32 3.74 4.62 -27.57
N PHE A 33 3.71 3.70 -26.60
CA PHE A 33 2.59 3.52 -25.67
C PHE A 33 2.86 4.08 -24.27
N LEU A 34 4.02 4.69 -24.05
CA LEU A 34 4.40 5.37 -22.81
C LEU A 34 4.54 6.88 -23.11
N PRO A 35 3.43 7.64 -23.08
CA PRO A 35 3.41 9.05 -23.51
C PRO A 35 4.16 10.01 -22.57
N LYS A 36 4.54 9.55 -21.39
CA LYS A 36 5.35 10.27 -20.38
C LYS A 36 6.69 9.54 -20.13
N CYS A 37 7.45 10.00 -19.15
CA CYS A 37 8.62 9.28 -18.65
C CYS A 37 8.22 8.42 -17.45
N TYR A 38 8.58 7.14 -17.46
CA TYR A 38 8.23 6.18 -16.42
C TYR A 38 9.49 5.60 -15.78
N LYS A 39 9.44 5.31 -14.48
CA LYS A 39 10.55 4.66 -13.77
C LYS A 39 9.96 3.69 -12.76
N PHE A 40 10.52 2.48 -12.74
CA PHE A 40 10.03 1.37 -11.93
C PHE A 40 10.93 1.17 -10.71
N PHE A 41 10.30 1.03 -9.55
CA PHE A 41 10.95 0.83 -8.27
C PHE A 41 10.45 -0.48 -7.67
N THR A 42 11.37 -1.40 -7.39
CA THR A 42 11.05 -2.74 -6.84
C THR A 42 11.04 -2.77 -5.32
N GLN A 43 11.34 -1.66 -4.65
CA GLN A 43 11.28 -1.57 -3.20
C GLN A 43 9.83 -1.63 -2.72
N ARG A 44 9.55 -2.47 -1.72
CA ARG A 44 8.25 -2.48 -1.05
C ARG A 44 8.11 -1.23 -0.18
N MET A 45 7.06 -0.46 -0.41
CA MET A 45 6.80 0.82 0.26
C MET A 45 5.30 1.01 0.49
N LEU A 46 4.95 1.87 1.44
CA LEU A 46 3.59 2.38 1.57
C LEU A 46 3.25 3.23 0.33
N TRP A 47 1.97 3.33 0.00
CA TRP A 47 1.54 4.08 -1.19
C TRP A 47 2.01 5.54 -1.16
N HIS A 48 1.88 6.22 -0.01
CA HIS A 48 2.31 7.61 0.16
C HIS A 48 3.84 7.76 0.07
N ASP A 49 4.60 6.83 0.64
CA ASP A 49 6.07 6.87 0.57
C ASP A 49 6.56 6.62 -0.87
N ALA A 50 5.84 5.77 -1.62
CA ALA A 50 6.11 5.52 -3.03
C ALA A 50 5.87 6.79 -3.88
N ASP A 51 4.76 7.50 -3.66
CA ASP A 51 4.52 8.79 -4.35
C ASP A 51 5.56 9.84 -3.96
N GLN A 52 5.94 9.92 -2.68
CA GLN A 52 7.01 10.82 -2.25
C GLN A 52 8.34 10.49 -2.92
N LEU A 53 8.69 9.20 -3.08
CA LEU A 53 9.87 8.78 -3.82
C LEU A 53 9.80 9.21 -5.30
N CYS A 54 8.63 9.11 -5.94
CA CYS A 54 8.40 9.59 -7.30
C CYS A 54 8.60 11.10 -7.41
N GLN A 55 8.06 11.89 -6.48
CA GLN A 55 8.23 13.34 -6.41
C GLN A 55 9.70 13.75 -6.25
N GLN A 56 10.49 12.97 -5.51
CA GLN A 56 11.92 13.20 -5.34
C GLN A 56 12.74 12.97 -6.63
N GLN A 57 12.21 12.25 -7.62
CA GLN A 57 12.93 12.04 -8.88
C GLN A 57 12.94 13.28 -9.78
N GLY A 58 12.06 14.25 -9.54
CA GLY A 58 12.03 15.52 -10.26
C GLY A 58 10.66 16.20 -10.26
N PRO A 59 10.58 17.45 -10.76
CA PRO A 59 9.32 18.18 -10.85
C PRO A 59 8.27 17.42 -11.66
N GLY A 60 7.08 17.27 -11.09
CA GLY A 60 5.96 16.54 -11.72
C GLY A 60 6.07 15.02 -11.64
N GLY A 61 7.03 14.47 -10.88
CA GLY A 61 7.10 13.04 -10.59
C GLY A 61 6.01 12.63 -9.59
N HIS A 62 5.21 11.64 -9.97
CA HIS A 62 4.16 11.05 -9.13
C HIS A 62 4.05 9.56 -9.43
N LEU A 63 3.31 8.82 -8.60
CA LEU A 63 2.81 7.49 -8.97
C LEU A 63 2.04 7.57 -10.29
N VAL A 64 2.16 6.50 -11.09
CA VAL A 64 1.71 6.51 -12.49
C VAL A 64 0.21 6.74 -12.63
N SER A 65 -0.14 7.67 -13.53
CA SER A 65 -1.48 7.84 -14.10
C SER A 65 -1.63 7.03 -15.39
N ILE A 66 -2.78 6.43 -15.65
CA ILE A 66 -3.02 5.60 -16.85
C ILE A 66 -4.28 6.07 -17.56
N HIS A 67 -4.17 6.49 -18.82
CA HIS A 67 -5.24 7.16 -19.56
C HIS A 67 -5.78 6.35 -20.73
N ASN A 68 -5.23 5.16 -21.00
CA ASN A 68 -5.77 4.25 -21.99
C ASN A 68 -5.24 2.82 -21.82
N ARG A 69 -5.87 1.88 -22.53
CA ARG A 69 -5.51 0.46 -22.50
C ARG A 69 -4.08 0.15 -22.98
N PHE A 70 -3.54 0.92 -23.92
CA PHE A 70 -2.21 0.66 -24.47
C PHE A 70 -1.13 1.08 -23.48
N GLU A 71 -1.33 2.22 -22.82
CA GLU A 71 -0.49 2.67 -21.71
C GLU A 71 -0.56 1.68 -20.53
N ASN A 72 -1.75 1.21 -20.16
CA ASN A 72 -1.92 0.21 -19.09
C ASN A 72 -1.06 -1.04 -19.34
N ASN A 73 -1.13 -1.58 -20.55
CA ASN A 73 -0.40 -2.79 -20.92
C ASN A 73 1.10 -2.53 -20.97
N ALA A 74 1.53 -1.42 -21.56
CA ALA A 74 2.94 -1.08 -21.58
C ALA A 74 3.51 -0.92 -20.16
N VAL A 75 2.78 -0.24 -19.25
CA VAL A 75 3.21 -0.06 -17.86
C VAL A 75 3.43 -1.40 -17.17
N ILE A 76 2.49 -2.35 -17.27
CA ILE A 76 2.65 -3.64 -16.58
C ILE A 76 3.76 -4.49 -17.21
N ASP A 77 3.89 -4.48 -18.54
CA ASP A 77 4.93 -5.24 -19.25
C ASP A 77 6.33 -4.77 -18.83
N PHE A 78 6.56 -3.45 -18.76
CA PHE A 78 7.82 -2.92 -18.28
C PHE A 78 8.05 -3.19 -16.79
N ALA A 79 6.98 -3.20 -15.99
CA ALA A 79 7.07 -3.51 -14.57
C ALA A 79 7.53 -4.96 -14.35
N THR A 80 6.94 -5.91 -15.06
CA THR A 80 7.30 -7.33 -14.97
C THR A 80 8.71 -7.60 -15.50
N ASP A 81 9.17 -6.88 -16.52
CA ASP A 81 10.54 -6.99 -17.06
C ASP A 81 11.61 -6.26 -16.23
N THR A 82 11.23 -5.44 -15.25
CA THR A 82 12.18 -4.65 -14.46
C THR A 82 13.10 -5.55 -13.61
N PRO A 83 14.44 -5.42 -13.69
CA PRO A 83 15.35 -6.22 -12.89
C PRO A 83 15.07 -6.15 -11.38
N GLY A 84 14.93 -7.33 -10.76
CA GLY A 84 14.56 -7.44 -9.34
C GLY A 84 13.05 -7.48 -9.09
N SER A 85 12.22 -7.39 -10.13
CA SER A 85 10.82 -7.83 -10.04
C SER A 85 10.80 -9.35 -9.80
N ASN A 86 9.94 -9.80 -8.88
CA ASN A 86 9.58 -11.22 -8.81
C ASN A 86 8.24 -11.36 -9.52
N SER A 87 8.27 -11.61 -10.83
CA SER A 87 7.07 -11.56 -11.69
C SER A 87 5.94 -12.49 -11.24
N SER A 88 6.25 -13.56 -10.48
CA SER A 88 5.25 -14.47 -9.90
C SER A 88 4.51 -13.90 -8.67
N GLU A 89 4.95 -12.78 -8.11
CA GLU A 89 4.37 -12.13 -6.92
C GLU A 89 4.27 -10.60 -7.06
N ALA A 90 4.53 -10.05 -8.24
CA ALA A 90 4.70 -8.61 -8.40
C ALA A 90 3.36 -7.89 -8.46
N TRP A 91 3.15 -7.03 -7.47
CA TRP A 91 2.05 -6.09 -7.38
C TRP A 91 2.63 -4.67 -7.33
N TRP A 92 2.05 -3.76 -8.10
CA TRP A 92 2.61 -2.43 -8.35
C TRP A 92 1.63 -1.33 -7.95
N TRP A 93 2.11 -0.37 -7.16
CA TRP A 93 1.34 0.83 -6.87
C TRP A 93 1.13 1.69 -8.11
N ILE A 94 -0.08 2.22 -8.26
CA ILE A 94 -0.43 3.24 -9.26
C ILE A 94 -1.02 4.46 -8.55
N GLY A 95 -1.10 5.60 -9.24
CA GLY A 95 -1.51 6.87 -8.65
C GLY A 95 -3.01 7.00 -8.37
N PHE A 96 -3.83 6.02 -8.77
CA PHE A 96 -5.28 6.09 -8.58
C PHE A 96 -5.63 5.88 -7.11
N ASN A 97 -6.55 6.66 -6.59
CA ASN A 97 -6.98 6.60 -5.19
C ASN A 97 -8.46 6.98 -5.07
N ASN A 98 -9.05 6.74 -3.89
CA ASN A 98 -10.41 7.15 -3.54
C ASN A 98 -10.44 8.06 -2.30
N PHE A 99 -9.47 8.97 -2.18
CA PHE A 99 -9.44 9.86 -1.03
C PHE A 99 -10.67 10.77 -1.01
N ASN A 100 -11.22 11.02 0.19
CA ASN A 100 -12.42 11.83 0.39
C ASN A 100 -13.67 11.34 -0.38
N ASN A 101 -13.79 10.03 -0.60
CA ASN A 101 -14.86 9.42 -1.40
C ASN A 101 -14.89 9.93 -2.86
N LYS A 102 -13.74 10.28 -3.41
CA LYS A 102 -13.59 10.69 -4.80
C LYS A 102 -12.45 9.91 -5.45
N PHE A 103 -12.81 9.14 -6.48
CA PHE A 103 -11.84 8.49 -7.34
C PHE A 103 -11.08 9.52 -8.20
N ALA A 104 -9.76 9.55 -8.06
CA ALA A 104 -8.89 10.50 -8.74
C ALA A 104 -7.44 9.97 -8.87
N TRP A 105 -6.68 10.55 -9.80
CA TRP A 105 -5.23 10.37 -9.85
C TRP A 105 -4.53 11.36 -8.90
N ILE A 106 -3.44 10.93 -8.27
CA ILE A 106 -2.64 11.77 -7.36
C ILE A 106 -1.91 12.92 -8.07
N ASP A 107 -1.66 12.78 -9.38
CA ASP A 107 -1.03 13.81 -10.22
C ASP A 107 -2.05 14.83 -10.79
N ASP A 108 -3.29 14.82 -10.26
CA ASP A 108 -4.42 15.65 -10.70
C ASP A 108 -4.84 15.45 -12.18
N SER A 109 -4.37 14.39 -12.84
CA SER A 109 -4.77 14.08 -14.21
C SER A 109 -6.24 13.63 -14.30
N PRO A 110 -6.89 13.75 -15.47
CA PRO A 110 -8.27 13.32 -15.64
C PRO A 110 -8.47 11.81 -15.43
N SER A 111 -9.54 11.43 -14.74
CA SER A 111 -9.98 10.04 -14.61
C SER A 111 -10.84 9.62 -15.81
N ASP A 112 -10.22 9.56 -16.99
CA ASP A 112 -10.85 9.28 -18.29
C ASP A 112 -10.75 7.81 -18.74
N PHE A 113 -9.99 7.01 -17.99
CA PHE A 113 -9.81 5.58 -18.21
C PHE A 113 -9.75 4.82 -16.88
N THR A 114 -10.28 3.60 -16.90
CA THR A 114 -10.21 2.66 -15.77
C THR A 114 -10.04 1.24 -16.29
N ASN A 115 -9.23 0.43 -15.61
CA ASN A 115 -9.05 -0.98 -15.92
C ASN A 115 -9.33 -1.87 -14.69
N TRP A 116 -10.49 -1.70 -14.06
CA TRP A 116 -10.83 -2.40 -12.82
C TRP A 116 -10.93 -3.91 -13.00
N ALA A 117 -10.44 -4.66 -12.01
CA ALA A 117 -10.71 -6.08 -11.91
C ALA A 117 -12.20 -6.35 -11.66
N LEU A 118 -12.63 -7.58 -11.88
CA LEU A 118 -14.01 -7.98 -11.63
C LEU A 118 -14.36 -7.77 -10.16
N GLY A 119 -15.43 -7.00 -9.90
CA GLY A 119 -15.87 -6.66 -8.54
C GLY A 119 -15.19 -5.44 -7.92
N GLU A 120 -14.27 -4.79 -8.63
CA GLU A 120 -13.62 -3.55 -8.23
C GLU A 120 -14.21 -2.33 -8.96
N PRO A 121 -14.10 -1.12 -8.39
CA PRO A 121 -13.60 -0.84 -7.05
C PRO A 121 -14.59 -1.32 -5.98
N SER A 122 -14.09 -2.00 -4.95
CA SER A 122 -14.87 -2.35 -3.78
C SER A 122 -15.25 -1.09 -2.99
N ASN A 123 -16.51 -0.93 -2.59
CA ASN A 123 -17.00 0.27 -1.87
C ASN A 123 -16.62 0.25 -0.37
N THR A 124 -15.46 -0.29 0.00
CA THR A 124 -15.01 -0.30 1.39
C THR A 124 -14.23 0.99 1.69
N GLN A 125 -14.53 1.69 2.79
CA GLN A 125 -13.85 2.94 3.16
C GLN A 125 -12.36 2.74 3.54
N ILE A 126 -11.89 1.49 3.55
CA ILE A 126 -10.55 1.08 3.97
C ILE A 126 -9.62 0.93 2.76
N GLU A 127 -10.15 0.64 1.57
CA GLU A 127 -9.38 0.42 0.35
C GLU A 127 -9.31 1.68 -0.51
N ASN A 128 -8.42 2.60 -0.16
CA ASN A 128 -8.33 3.92 -0.81
C ASN A 128 -7.20 4.05 -1.83
N CYS A 129 -6.32 3.06 -1.97
CA CYS A 129 -5.16 3.14 -2.86
C CYS A 129 -5.21 2.03 -3.91
N ALA A 130 -5.10 2.41 -5.19
CA ALA A 130 -5.18 1.46 -6.28
C ALA A 130 -3.82 0.87 -6.62
N CYS A 131 -3.87 -0.34 -7.15
CA CYS A 131 -2.67 -1.03 -7.56
C CYS A 131 -2.95 -2.12 -8.60
N MET A 132 -1.95 -2.52 -9.36
CA MET A 132 -2.10 -3.42 -10.51
C MET A 132 -1.14 -4.62 -10.42
N SER A 133 -1.52 -5.73 -11.04
CA SER A 133 -0.68 -6.92 -11.11
C SER A 133 -0.95 -7.71 -12.39
N ASP A 134 0.04 -8.47 -12.84
CA ASP A 134 -0.06 -9.37 -13.99
C ASP A 134 -0.37 -10.83 -13.59
N ILE A 135 -0.38 -11.13 -12.29
CA ILE A 135 -0.53 -12.52 -11.80
C ILE A 135 -1.99 -12.94 -11.58
N THR A 136 -2.94 -12.03 -11.79
CA THR A 136 -4.38 -12.26 -11.60
C THR A 136 -4.96 -12.98 -12.81
N SER A 137 -5.42 -14.22 -12.60
CA SER A 137 -5.95 -15.09 -13.66
C SER A 137 -7.15 -14.51 -14.40
N ASP A 138 -7.97 -13.72 -13.71
CA ASP A 138 -9.27 -13.27 -14.23
C ASP A 138 -9.13 -12.02 -15.10
N CYS A 139 -8.13 -11.18 -14.81
CA CYS A 139 -7.73 -10.06 -15.62
C CYS A 139 -6.29 -9.70 -15.30
N PRO A 140 -5.33 -10.15 -16.13
CA PRO A 140 -3.96 -9.67 -16.06
C PRO A 140 -3.95 -8.17 -16.32
N SER A 141 -3.20 -7.39 -15.54
CA SER A 141 -3.08 -5.92 -15.58
C SER A 141 -4.26 -5.11 -15.02
N CYS A 142 -5.31 -5.75 -14.50
CA CYS A 142 -6.41 -5.03 -13.89
C CYS A 142 -6.04 -4.39 -12.55
N TRP A 143 -6.76 -3.33 -12.20
CA TRP A 143 -6.57 -2.57 -10.99
C TRP A 143 -7.43 -3.10 -9.87
N HIS A 144 -6.88 -3.08 -8.67
CA HIS A 144 -7.54 -3.42 -7.43
C HIS A 144 -7.43 -2.26 -6.45
N MET A 145 -8.50 -1.98 -5.72
CA MET A 145 -8.41 -1.12 -4.56
C MET A 145 -7.83 -1.92 -3.39
N ARG A 146 -6.91 -1.32 -2.66
CA ARG A 146 -6.23 -1.91 -1.50
C ARG A 146 -6.07 -0.87 -0.39
N GLY A 147 -5.82 -1.35 0.82
CA GLY A 147 -5.34 -0.51 1.90
C GLY A 147 -3.99 0.11 1.52
N CYS A 148 -3.78 1.40 1.79
CA CYS A 148 -2.59 2.13 1.36
C CYS A 148 -1.25 1.62 1.96
N GLY A 149 -1.30 0.58 2.81
CA GLY A 149 -0.13 -0.12 3.35
C GLY A 149 0.36 -1.31 2.51
N THR A 150 -0.47 -1.92 1.67
CA THR A 150 -0.03 -3.00 0.76
C THR A 150 -0.78 -3.06 -0.55
N CYS A 151 -0.07 -3.48 -1.59
CA CYS A 151 -0.66 -3.74 -2.89
C CYS A 151 -0.95 -5.25 -3.12
N ASN A 152 -0.25 -6.18 -2.47
CA ASN A 152 -0.34 -7.61 -2.77
C ASN A 152 -1.42 -8.41 -2.03
N ASN A 153 -2.32 -7.71 -1.30
CA ASN A 153 -3.39 -8.31 -0.49
C ASN A 153 -2.92 -9.39 0.52
N GLN A 154 -1.64 -9.40 0.92
CA GLN A 154 -1.19 -10.24 2.04
C GLN A 154 -1.63 -9.62 3.36
N ARG A 155 -2.89 -9.86 3.71
CA ARG A 155 -3.59 -9.75 5.01
C ARG A 155 -2.85 -9.04 6.18
N HIS A 156 -3.45 -7.91 6.59
CA HIS A 156 -3.38 -7.19 7.88
C HIS A 156 -1.99 -6.87 8.44
N PHE A 157 -1.40 -5.79 7.91
CA PHE A 157 -0.24 -5.13 8.51
C PHE A 157 -0.63 -4.44 9.82
N MET A 158 0.38 -4.15 10.64
CA MET A 158 0.21 -3.28 11.81
C MET A 158 -0.46 -1.94 11.44
N TYR A 159 -0.20 -1.38 10.26
CA TYR A 159 -0.85 -0.15 9.80
C TYR A 159 -2.33 -0.32 9.40
N ASP A 160 -2.71 -1.46 8.83
CA ASP A 160 -4.12 -1.74 8.54
C ASP A 160 -4.91 -1.99 9.83
N ALA A 161 -4.28 -2.70 10.78
CA ALA A 161 -4.83 -2.89 12.11
C ALA A 161 -5.00 -1.54 12.83
N GLU A 162 -4.02 -0.65 12.72
CA GLU A 162 -4.10 0.72 13.23
C GLU A 162 -5.26 1.50 12.61
N ASN A 163 -5.37 1.54 11.26
CA ASN A 163 -6.46 2.24 10.59
C ASN A 163 -7.84 1.69 10.99
N PHE A 164 -7.94 0.38 11.20
CA PHE A 164 -9.15 -0.22 11.74
C PHE A 164 -9.44 0.32 13.14
N CYS A 165 -8.47 0.33 14.06
CA CYS A 165 -8.65 0.83 15.41
C CYS A 165 -9.03 2.31 15.43
N VAL A 166 -8.39 3.14 14.61
CA VAL A 166 -8.72 4.56 14.40
C VAL A 166 -10.17 4.73 13.91
N SER A 167 -10.65 3.83 13.05
CA SER A 167 -12.04 3.87 12.56
C SER A 167 -13.09 3.50 13.61
N GLN A 168 -12.70 2.89 14.74
CA GLN A 168 -13.66 2.49 15.80
C GLN A 168 -14.15 3.66 16.65
N GLY A 169 -13.45 4.80 16.65
CA GLY A 169 -13.90 6.00 17.35
C GLY A 169 -12.78 7.00 17.68
N PRO A 170 -13.13 8.18 18.23
CA PRO A 170 -12.13 9.18 18.63
C PRO A 170 -11.13 8.64 19.64
N GLY A 171 -9.83 8.80 19.33
CA GLY A 171 -8.76 8.25 20.16
C GLY A 171 -8.57 6.74 20.03
N GLY A 172 -9.12 6.12 18.99
CA GLY A 172 -8.89 4.73 18.65
C GLY A 172 -7.49 4.51 18.07
N HIS A 173 -6.75 3.56 18.63
CA HIS A 173 -5.40 3.18 18.19
C HIS A 173 -5.16 1.70 18.50
N LEU A 174 -4.13 1.11 17.91
CA LEU A 174 -3.55 -0.12 18.45
C LEU A 174 -3.12 0.11 19.90
N VAL A 175 -3.29 -0.93 20.72
CA VAL A 175 -3.10 -0.83 22.17
C VAL A 175 -1.68 -0.38 22.52
N SER A 176 -1.59 0.59 23.43
CA SER A 176 -0.39 0.93 24.18
C SER A 176 -0.45 0.25 25.55
N ILE A 177 0.69 -0.19 26.08
CA ILE A 177 0.74 -0.97 27.32
C ILE A 177 1.71 -0.30 28.29
N HIS A 178 1.19 0.15 29.42
CA HIS A 178 1.87 1.00 30.40
C HIS A 178 2.09 0.30 31.74
N SER A 179 1.64 -0.95 31.88
CA SER A 179 1.89 -1.72 33.09
C SER A 179 1.88 -3.23 32.88
N ARG A 180 2.54 -3.95 33.79
CA ARG A 180 2.44 -5.41 33.87
C ARG A 180 0.99 -5.89 34.08
N PHE A 181 0.19 -5.13 34.83
CA PHE A 181 -1.20 -5.51 35.11
C PHE A 181 -2.05 -5.45 33.84
N GLU A 182 -1.93 -4.36 33.09
CA GLU A 182 -2.56 -4.20 31.78
C GLU A 182 -2.12 -5.27 30.79
N ASN A 183 -0.81 -5.51 30.66
CA ASN A 183 -0.26 -6.56 29.80
C ASN A 183 -0.87 -7.94 30.07
N ASN A 184 -1.03 -8.29 31.35
CA ASN A 184 -1.64 -9.55 31.76
C ASN A 184 -3.16 -9.58 31.49
N ALA A 185 -3.87 -8.48 31.72
CA ALA A 185 -5.30 -8.38 31.44
C ALA A 185 -5.60 -8.54 29.94
N LEU A 186 -4.76 -7.93 29.08
CA LEU A 186 -4.85 -8.07 27.64
C LEU A 186 -4.61 -9.51 27.17
N LEU A 187 -3.72 -10.25 27.82
CA LEU A 187 -3.51 -11.68 27.55
C LEU A 187 -4.78 -12.51 27.82
N ASP A 188 -5.49 -12.22 28.91
CA ASP A 188 -6.73 -12.95 29.24
C ASP A 188 -7.87 -12.62 28.27
N LEU A 189 -7.96 -11.36 27.82
CA LEU A 189 -8.90 -10.95 26.76
C LEU A 189 -8.55 -11.60 25.42
N ALA A 190 -7.27 -11.57 25.05
CA ALA A 190 -6.74 -12.21 23.84
C ALA A 190 -7.07 -13.70 23.80
N ALA A 191 -6.87 -14.42 24.91
CA ALA A 191 -7.19 -15.84 25.04
C ALA A 191 -8.70 -16.17 25.00
N ALA A 192 -9.57 -15.17 25.22
CA ALA A 192 -11.02 -15.32 25.15
C ALA A 192 -11.60 -15.03 23.74
N THR A 193 -10.74 -14.70 22.76
CA THR A 193 -11.16 -14.34 21.40
C THR A 193 -11.76 -15.55 20.67
N PRO A 194 -13.00 -15.46 20.16
CA PRO A 194 -13.62 -16.57 19.42
C PRO A 194 -12.80 -16.93 18.17
N GLY A 195 -12.43 -18.20 18.04
CA GLY A 195 -11.64 -18.70 16.91
C GLY A 195 -10.12 -18.56 17.06
N SER A 196 -9.62 -17.94 18.13
CA SER A 196 -8.21 -18.10 18.51
C SER A 196 -8.02 -19.52 19.05
N GLU A 197 -7.21 -20.33 18.38
CA GLU A 197 -6.73 -21.58 18.96
C GLU A 197 -5.85 -21.19 20.16
N ALA A 198 -6.35 -21.46 21.37
CA ALA A 198 -5.66 -21.07 22.59
C ALA A 198 -4.24 -21.66 22.61
N GLY A 199 -3.24 -20.79 22.61
CA GLY A 199 -1.83 -21.19 22.61
C GLY A 199 -1.10 -20.99 21.28
N GLU A 200 -1.70 -20.42 20.24
CA GLU A 200 -1.04 -20.19 18.94
C GLU A 200 -1.31 -18.79 18.37
N ALA A 201 -1.98 -17.91 19.12
CA ALA A 201 -2.39 -16.61 18.61
C ALA A 201 -1.36 -15.51 18.91
N TRP A 202 -1.07 -14.71 17.87
CA TRP A 202 -0.21 -13.53 17.95
C TRP A 202 -1.04 -12.28 17.70
N PHE A 203 -0.78 -11.23 18.48
CA PHE A 203 -1.56 -10.01 18.46
C PHE A 203 -0.67 -8.81 18.14
N TRP A 204 -1.01 -8.04 17.10
CA TRP A 204 -0.40 -6.73 16.91
C TRP A 204 -0.72 -5.80 18.08
N ILE A 205 0.31 -5.08 18.53
CA ILE A 205 0.24 -3.99 19.50
C ILE A 205 0.81 -2.71 18.88
N GLY A 206 0.59 -1.55 19.51
CA GLY A 206 0.96 -0.24 18.94
C GLY A 206 2.46 0.07 18.92
N MET A 207 3.30 -0.76 19.57
CA MET A 207 4.72 -0.49 19.73
C MET A 207 5.46 -0.73 18.41
N ASN A 208 6.18 0.28 17.93
CA ASN A 208 6.91 0.23 16.66
C ASN A 208 8.14 1.15 16.66
N ASN A 209 9.06 0.92 15.74
CA ASN A 209 10.23 1.74 15.48
C ASN A 209 10.21 2.24 14.02
N LEU A 210 9.02 2.62 13.51
CA LEU A 210 8.85 3.06 12.12
C LEU A 210 9.31 4.51 11.91
N ARG A 211 9.19 5.35 12.95
CA ARG A 211 9.47 6.78 12.89
C ARG A 211 10.85 7.17 13.40
N THR A 212 11.48 6.29 14.16
CA THR A 212 12.83 6.51 14.67
C THR A 212 13.69 5.33 14.25
N THR A 213 15.00 5.49 14.10
CA THR A 213 15.88 4.38 13.71
C THR A 213 16.48 3.66 14.93
N SER A 214 16.12 4.08 16.15
CA SER A 214 16.82 3.67 17.37
C SER A 214 15.95 3.45 18.60
N SER A 215 14.63 3.71 18.55
CA SER A 215 13.76 3.56 19.72
C SER A 215 12.33 3.13 19.38
N TYR A 216 11.86 2.09 20.05
CA TYR A 216 10.46 1.68 19.97
C TYR A 216 9.55 2.65 20.74
N THR A 217 8.52 3.15 20.05
CA THR A 217 7.53 4.11 20.54
C THR A 217 6.12 3.62 20.24
N TRP A 218 5.15 4.06 21.02
CA TRP A 218 3.74 3.77 20.76
C TRP A 218 3.17 4.61 19.61
N ILE A 219 2.36 3.99 18.75
CA ILE A 219 1.76 4.65 17.58
C ILE A 219 0.75 5.75 17.95
N ASP A 220 0.15 5.65 19.14
CA ASP A 220 -0.78 6.63 19.71
C ASP A 220 -0.06 7.85 20.33
N GLY A 221 1.28 7.83 20.40
CA GLY A 221 2.10 8.89 20.96
C GLY A 221 2.24 8.88 22.48
N SER A 222 1.71 7.86 23.17
CA SER A 222 1.88 7.69 24.62
C SER A 222 3.35 7.42 25.00
N SER A 223 3.71 7.67 26.25
CA SER A 223 5.08 7.47 26.74
C SER A 223 5.46 5.99 26.83
N THR A 224 6.68 5.65 26.41
CA THR A 224 7.25 4.31 26.60
C THR A 224 7.81 4.15 28.01
N ASP A 225 6.94 3.86 28.98
CA ASP A 225 7.24 3.69 30.42
C ASP A 225 7.24 2.22 30.89
N PHE A 226 6.73 1.32 30.05
CA PHE A 226 6.71 -0.11 30.30
C PHE A 226 7.08 -0.90 29.04
N THR A 227 7.83 -1.99 29.22
CA THR A 227 8.11 -2.94 28.15
C THR A 227 8.08 -4.37 28.67
N ALA A 228 7.54 -5.30 27.88
CA ALA A 228 7.52 -6.73 28.18
C ALA A 228 8.24 -7.57 27.12
N TRP A 229 9.38 -7.10 26.60
CA TRP A 229 10.15 -7.84 25.60
C TRP A 229 10.57 -9.24 26.08
N VAL A 230 10.54 -10.23 25.18
CA VAL A 230 11.21 -11.51 25.43
C VAL A 230 12.72 -11.32 25.47
N GLN A 231 13.43 -12.24 26.14
CA GLN A 231 14.89 -12.17 26.23
C GLN A 231 15.53 -12.12 24.83
N GLY A 232 16.37 -11.10 24.61
CA GLY A 232 17.04 -10.86 23.33
C GLY A 232 16.36 -9.81 22.44
N GLU A 233 15.15 -9.38 22.80
CA GLU A 233 14.40 -8.33 22.09
C GLU A 233 14.45 -6.97 22.82
N PRO A 234 14.30 -5.84 22.11
CA PRO A 234 14.20 -5.75 20.66
C PRO A 234 15.53 -5.99 19.95
N SER A 235 15.52 -6.81 18.89
CA SER A 235 16.66 -7.05 18.01
C SER A 235 17.16 -5.75 17.39
N GLN A 236 18.46 -5.50 17.47
CA GLN A 236 19.10 -4.34 16.82
C GLN A 236 19.52 -4.63 15.37
N THR A 237 19.31 -5.85 14.88
CA THR A 237 19.99 -6.38 13.68
C THR A 237 19.07 -6.68 12.49
N SER A 238 17.78 -6.42 12.57
CA SER A 238 16.81 -6.83 11.55
C SER A 238 15.83 -5.72 11.14
N ILE A 239 15.24 -5.89 9.95
CA ILE A 239 14.17 -5.07 9.33
C ILE A 239 12.84 -5.34 10.08
N GLU A 240 12.90 -5.34 11.41
CA GLU A 240 11.81 -5.62 12.31
C GLU A 240 11.47 -4.31 13.02
N TYR A 241 10.34 -3.72 12.64
CA TYR A 241 9.95 -2.39 13.08
C TYR A 241 8.66 -2.42 13.92
N CYS A 242 8.00 -3.57 14.08
CA CYS A 242 6.72 -3.68 14.76
C CYS A 242 6.78 -4.74 15.85
N ALA A 243 5.99 -4.57 16.91
CA ALA A 243 5.91 -5.49 18.02
C ALA A 243 4.63 -6.33 18.00
N CYS A 244 4.76 -7.58 18.43
CA CYS A 244 3.65 -8.50 18.63
C CYS A 244 3.65 -9.07 20.04
N MET A 245 2.47 -9.24 20.62
CA MET A 245 2.26 -9.98 21.87
C MET A 245 1.94 -11.45 21.57
N GLU A 246 2.64 -12.36 22.24
CA GLU A 246 2.45 -13.81 22.15
C GLU A 246 1.53 -14.34 23.27
N ASP A 247 0.73 -15.36 22.99
CA ASP A 247 -0.17 -15.98 23.97
C ASP A 247 0.48 -17.10 24.85
N LYS A 248 -0.35 -17.98 25.42
CA LYS A 248 -0.06 -18.87 26.56
C LYS A 248 0.93 -20.04 26.32
N LYS A 249 1.35 -20.38 25.09
CA LYS A 249 2.30 -21.52 24.87
C LYS A 249 3.79 -21.17 24.98
N SER A 250 4.15 -19.90 25.09
CA SER A 250 5.56 -19.49 25.11
C SER A 250 6.18 -19.58 26.50
N THR A 251 7.52 -19.58 26.57
CA THR A 251 8.28 -19.46 27.83
C THR A 251 8.08 -18.10 28.52
N CYS A 252 7.40 -17.16 27.87
CA CYS A 252 7.14 -15.80 28.31
C CYS A 252 5.74 -15.36 27.83
N PRO A 253 4.65 -15.86 28.44
CA PRO A 253 3.29 -15.47 28.05
C PRO A 253 3.12 -13.95 28.15
N SER A 254 2.42 -13.32 27.20
CA SER A 254 2.25 -11.86 27.07
C SER A 254 3.52 -11.06 26.79
N CYS A 255 4.66 -11.71 26.55
CA CYS A 255 5.87 -11.00 26.18
C CYS A 255 5.85 -10.60 24.71
N TRP A 256 6.62 -9.57 24.39
CA TRP A 256 6.63 -8.96 23.07
C TRP A 256 7.85 -9.41 22.29
N ARG A 257 7.66 -9.61 20.99
CA ARG A 257 8.73 -9.87 20.02
C ARG A 257 8.71 -8.81 18.94
N THR A 258 9.88 -8.43 18.45
CA THR A 258 9.95 -7.64 17.23
C THR A 258 9.74 -8.54 16.04
N GLN A 259 9.03 -8.04 15.05
CA GLN A 259 8.79 -8.71 13.79
C GLN A 259 8.83 -7.67 12.67
N GLY A 260 9.00 -8.13 11.43
CA GLY A 260 8.69 -7.30 10.28
C GLY A 260 7.23 -6.85 10.40
N CYS A 261 6.91 -5.61 10.07
CA CYS A 261 5.52 -5.11 10.10
C CYS A 261 4.57 -5.83 9.13
N PHE A 262 5.11 -6.83 8.42
CA PHE A 262 4.47 -7.73 7.48
C PHE A 262 4.37 -9.17 8.01
N SER A 263 4.77 -9.50 9.25
CA SER A 263 4.84 -10.90 9.71
C SER A 263 4.74 -11.07 11.24
N CYS A 264 3.55 -10.86 11.80
CA CYS A 264 3.20 -11.45 13.11
C CYS A 264 2.72 -12.89 12.83
N GLN A 265 3.42 -13.93 13.29
CA GLN A 265 3.18 -15.33 12.88
C GLN A 265 1.68 -15.71 12.96
N ASP A 266 1.00 -15.75 11.81
CA ASP A 266 -0.44 -16.06 11.59
C ASP A 266 -1.44 -14.91 11.38
N PHE A 267 -0.98 -13.67 11.20
CA PHE A 267 -1.66 -12.58 10.46
C PHE A 267 -3.09 -12.18 10.87
N ARG A 268 -3.61 -12.66 12.00
CA ARG A 268 -5.07 -12.66 12.25
C ARG A 268 -5.56 -11.75 13.35
N TYR A 269 -4.73 -11.41 14.34
CA TYR A 269 -5.23 -10.74 15.54
C TYR A 269 -4.47 -9.46 15.85
N PHE A 270 -5.19 -8.48 16.38
CA PHE A 270 -4.70 -7.19 16.83
C PHE A 270 -5.59 -6.68 17.95
N ILE A 271 -5.04 -5.82 18.80
CA ILE A 271 -5.76 -5.28 19.96
C ILE A 271 -5.91 -3.77 19.77
N CYS A 272 -7.15 -3.31 19.72
CA CYS A 272 -7.46 -1.88 19.72
C CYS A 272 -7.69 -1.37 21.14
N GLN A 273 -7.33 -0.11 21.37
CA GLN A 273 -7.77 0.70 22.49
C GLN A 273 -8.53 1.93 21.99
N ILE A 274 -9.41 2.47 22.82
CA ILE A 274 -10.10 3.75 22.61
C ILE A 274 -10.05 4.53 23.92
N ASN A 275 -10.03 5.87 23.85
CA ASN A 275 -10.18 6.68 25.05
C ASN A 275 -11.59 6.50 25.63
N GLY A 276 -11.67 6.25 26.94
CA GLY A 276 -12.95 6.28 27.66
C GLY A 276 -13.58 7.66 27.58
N LEU A 277 -14.91 7.71 27.42
CA LEU A 277 -15.70 8.94 27.46
C LEU A 277 -15.74 9.55 28.86
#